data_AF-A0A6I3XET4-F1
#
_entry.id   AF-A0A6I3XET4-F1
#
_cell.length_a   1.000
_cell.length_b   1.000
_cell.length_c   1.000
_cell.angle_alpha   90.00
_cell.angle_beta   90.00
_cell.angle_gamma   90.00
#
_symmetry.space_group_name_H-M   'P 1'
#
loop_
_entity.id
_entity.type
_entity.pdbx_description
1 polymer ?
#
loop_
_entity_poly.entity_id
_entity_poly.type
_entity_poly.pdbx_seq_one_letter_code
_entity_poly.pdbx_strand_id
1 'polypeptide(L)'
;MVDNLWEFTRPADKPSRRHAVYASPTPQLALKNAAAGALAQDQYVACELRFRHAPAMIQLTVSDARDHPDIRKIQSLVNQQLKDWAAGSLQDKLGLAPLFLPGVTQEELASAMAGNAHLDELVRQAAAAVTIWSADPVTVSPDGVLFFEITEDNAYTLHPV
;
A
#
# COMPACT_ATOMS: atom_id res chain seq x y z
N MET A 1 -8.16 -4.99 4.55
CA MET A 1 -9.06 -3.95 4.02
C MET A 1 -8.37 -2.91 3.18
N VAL A 2 -7.75 -1.87 3.76
CA VAL A 2 -7.14 -0.79 2.96
C VAL A 2 -6.09 -1.35 1.99
N ASP A 3 -5.29 -2.33 2.45
CA ASP A 3 -4.34 -3.04 1.59
C ASP A 3 -4.98 -3.71 0.37
N ASN A 4 -6.09 -4.45 0.54
CA ASN A 4 -6.81 -5.07 -0.57
C ASN A 4 -7.39 -4.04 -1.54
N LEU A 5 -7.88 -2.91 -1.03
CA LEU A 5 -8.40 -1.82 -1.87
C LEU A 5 -7.30 -1.11 -2.64
N TRP A 6 -6.16 -0.86 -1.99
CA TRP A 6 -4.97 -0.35 -2.68
C TRP A 6 -4.52 -1.32 -3.76
N GLU A 7 -4.36 -2.61 -3.45
CA GLU A 7 -3.95 -3.61 -4.43
C GLU A 7 -4.98 -3.74 -5.58
N PHE A 8 -6.28 -3.74 -5.29
CA PHE A 8 -7.35 -3.79 -6.30
C PHE A 8 -7.33 -2.60 -7.26
N THR A 9 -6.98 -1.41 -6.77
CA THR A 9 -6.93 -0.18 -7.56
C THR A 9 -5.56 0.11 -8.16
N ARG A 10 -4.59 -0.78 -7.93
CA ARG A 10 -3.20 -0.58 -8.36
C ARG A 10 -3.10 -0.58 -9.89
N PRO A 11 -2.57 0.48 -10.50
CA PRO A 11 -2.23 0.46 -11.92
C PRO A 11 -1.13 -0.55 -12.22
N ALA A 12 -1.15 -1.16 -13.40
CA ALA A 12 -0.23 -2.24 -13.76
C ALA A 12 1.26 -1.82 -13.79
N ASP A 13 1.55 -0.53 -13.99
CA ASP A 13 2.89 0.06 -14.00
C ASP A 13 3.39 0.46 -12.60
N LYS A 14 2.59 0.27 -11.55
CA LYS A 14 2.94 0.64 -10.18
C LYS A 14 3.31 -0.60 -9.34
N PRO A 15 4.24 -0.46 -8.38
CA PRO A 15 4.69 -1.58 -7.56
C PRO A 15 3.57 -2.08 -6.63
N SER A 16 3.47 -3.40 -6.43
CA SER A 16 2.61 -3.97 -5.38
C SER A 16 3.23 -3.77 -4.00
N ARG A 17 2.46 -3.20 -3.08
CA ARG A 17 2.87 -3.02 -1.68
C ARG A 17 3.09 -4.32 -0.92
N ARG A 18 2.56 -5.44 -1.44
CA ARG A 18 2.65 -6.78 -0.84
C ARG A 18 3.99 -7.46 -1.10
N HIS A 19 4.66 -7.09 -2.19
CA HIS A 19 5.97 -7.63 -2.57
C HIS A 19 7.04 -6.54 -2.74
N ALA A 20 6.72 -5.29 -2.37
CA ALA A 20 7.64 -4.18 -2.47
C ALA A 20 8.70 -4.15 -1.37
N VAL A 21 9.84 -3.58 -1.73
CA VAL A 21 10.88 -3.14 -0.80
C VAL A 21 10.62 -1.67 -0.48
N TYR A 22 10.78 -1.31 0.80
CA TYR A 22 10.62 0.06 1.29
C TYR A 22 11.99 0.73 1.46
N ALA A 23 12.09 1.99 1.06
CA ALA A 23 13.30 2.78 1.14
C ALA A 23 13.01 4.22 1.61
N SER A 24 14.09 4.95 1.90
CA SER A 24 14.04 6.37 2.29
C SER A 24 14.80 7.23 1.29
N PRO A 25 14.39 8.49 1.07
CA PRO A 25 15.01 9.40 0.10
C PRO A 25 16.36 9.95 0.59
N THR A 26 16.64 9.84 1.89
CA THR A 26 17.86 10.33 2.51
C THR A 26 18.47 9.27 3.44
N PRO A 27 19.81 9.24 3.59
CA PRO A 27 20.49 8.36 4.54
C PRO A 27 20.02 8.58 5.98
N GLN A 28 19.77 9.83 6.37
CA GLN A 28 19.31 10.19 7.72
C GLN A 28 17.95 9.57 8.03
N LEU A 29 17.01 9.64 7.07
CA LEU A 29 15.70 9.03 7.23
C LEU A 29 15.78 7.49 7.20
N ALA A 30 16.66 6.91 6.37
CA ALA A 30 16.92 5.47 6.37
C ALA A 30 17.40 4.98 7.75
N LEU A 31 18.40 5.63 8.33
CA LEU A 31 18.95 5.28 9.65
C LEU A 31 17.94 5.51 10.78
N LYS A 32 17.11 6.56 10.70
CA LYS A 32 16.03 6.80 11.65
C LYS A 32 15.00 5.65 11.63
N ASN A 33 14.67 5.16 10.44
CA ASN A 33 13.69 4.08 10.26
C ASN A 33 14.29 2.68 10.52
N ALA A 34 15.62 2.52 10.42
CA ALA A 34 16.33 1.29 10.71
C ALA A 34 16.27 0.89 12.20
N ALA A 35 16.02 1.86 13.09
CA ALA A 35 15.96 1.67 14.54
C ALA A 35 14.74 0.85 15.05
N ALA A 36 13.93 0.27 14.16
CA ALA A 36 12.85 -0.64 14.53
C ALA A 36 13.33 -2.06 14.94
N GLY A 37 14.63 -2.34 14.85
CA GLY A 37 15.25 -3.59 15.32
C GLY A 37 15.88 -3.48 16.72
N ALA A 38 16.32 -4.62 17.27
CA ALA A 38 16.95 -4.70 18.60
C ALA A 38 18.42 -4.22 18.64
N LEU A 39 18.98 -3.76 17.53
CA LEU A 39 20.37 -3.31 17.44
C LEU A 39 20.46 -1.81 17.71
N ALA A 40 21.61 -1.37 18.23
CA ALA A 40 21.90 0.04 18.40
C ALA A 40 22.05 0.73 17.03
N GLN A 41 21.69 2.03 16.98
CA GLN A 41 21.62 2.79 15.73
C GLN A 41 22.98 2.89 14.99
N ASP A 42 24.09 2.82 15.72
CA ASP A 42 25.47 2.82 15.22
C ASP A 42 25.89 1.51 14.51
N GLN A 43 25.04 0.48 14.55
CA GLN A 43 25.27 -0.80 13.88
C GLN A 43 24.58 -0.88 12.51
N TYR A 44 23.86 0.15 12.12
CA TYR A 44 23.21 0.24 10.80
C TYR A 44 24.04 1.07 9.84
N VAL A 45 24.08 0.62 8.58
CA VAL A 45 24.70 1.35 7.48
C VAL A 45 23.61 1.74 6.50
N ALA A 46 23.51 3.03 6.17
CA ALA A 46 22.68 3.47 5.07
C ALA A 46 23.36 3.12 3.75
N CYS A 47 22.59 2.59 2.80
CA CYS A 47 23.09 2.25 1.48
C CYS A 47 22.24 2.94 0.41
N GLU A 48 22.89 3.52 -0.59
CA GLU A 48 22.28 3.86 -1.87
C GLU A 48 22.04 2.59 -2.68
N LEU A 49 20.82 2.42 -3.18
CA LEU A 49 20.49 1.37 -4.13
C LEU A 49 20.70 1.89 -5.55
N ARG A 50 21.49 1.16 -6.33
CA ARG A 50 21.66 1.43 -7.77
C ARG A 50 21.15 0.24 -8.56
N PHE A 51 20.14 0.49 -9.38
CA PHE A 51 19.53 -0.53 -10.22
C PHE A 51 20.14 -0.55 -11.61
N ARG A 52 20.20 -1.73 -12.23
CA ARG A 52 20.57 -1.88 -13.64
C ARG A 52 19.54 -1.21 -14.56
N HIS A 53 18.27 -1.35 -14.24
CA HIS A 53 17.14 -0.71 -14.91
C HIS A 53 16.25 -0.01 -13.88
N ALA A 54 15.60 1.10 -14.25
CA ALA A 54 14.71 1.82 -13.34
C ALA A 54 13.56 0.88 -12.90
N PRO A 55 13.38 0.63 -11.59
CA PRO A 55 12.29 -0.21 -11.11
C PRO A 55 10.95 0.54 -11.15
N ALA A 56 9.84 -0.19 -11.12
CA ALA A 56 8.54 0.39 -10.81
C ALA A 56 8.59 0.91 -9.36
N MET A 57 8.44 2.21 -9.19
CA MET A 57 8.63 2.88 -7.90
C MET A 57 7.58 3.98 -7.72
N ILE A 58 7.16 4.19 -6.48
CA ILE A 58 6.48 5.41 -6.08
C ILE A 58 7.08 5.96 -4.79
N GLN A 59 6.87 7.26 -4.57
CA GLN A 59 7.16 7.90 -3.30
C GLN A 59 5.88 8.52 -2.73
N LEU A 60 5.57 8.20 -1.48
CA LEU A 60 4.49 8.85 -0.76
C LEU A 60 4.99 10.17 -0.17
N THR A 61 4.10 11.15 -0.02
CA THR A 61 4.44 12.41 0.66
C THR A 61 4.43 12.29 2.19
N VAL A 62 3.98 11.14 2.72
CA VAL A 62 3.95 10.83 4.15
C VAL A 62 5.16 9.97 4.54
N SER A 63 5.61 10.11 5.78
CA SER A 63 6.75 9.37 6.33
C SER A 63 6.48 7.89 6.57
N ASP A 64 5.21 7.53 6.72
CA ASP A 64 4.75 6.15 6.86
C ASP A 64 3.47 5.97 6.04
N ALA A 65 3.36 4.86 5.31
CA ALA A 65 2.15 4.54 4.58
C ALA A 65 0.92 4.39 5.50
N ARG A 66 1.12 4.05 6.78
CA ARG A 66 0.07 4.02 7.82
C ARG A 66 -0.55 5.38 8.09
N ASP A 67 0.14 6.45 7.74
CA ASP A 67 -0.33 7.82 7.87
C ASP A 67 -1.01 8.34 6.60
N HIS A 68 -1.08 7.52 5.54
CA HIS A 68 -1.70 7.93 4.28
C HIS A 68 -3.18 8.28 4.48
N PRO A 69 -3.68 9.42 3.94
CA PRO A 69 -5.05 9.88 4.15
C PRO A 69 -6.14 8.87 3.76
N ASP A 70 -5.86 8.03 2.77
CA ASP A 70 -6.76 6.94 2.35
C ASP A 70 -7.18 6.05 3.53
N ILE A 71 -6.29 5.75 4.47
CA ILE A 71 -6.59 4.86 5.59
C ILE A 71 -7.79 5.41 6.38
N ARG A 72 -7.72 6.68 6.78
CA ARG A 72 -8.79 7.32 7.55
C ARG A 72 -10.07 7.51 6.71
N LYS A 73 -9.93 7.92 5.45
CA LYS A 73 -11.06 8.15 4.54
C LYS A 73 -11.84 6.87 4.28
N ILE A 74 -11.15 5.80 3.90
CA ILE A 74 -11.75 4.48 3.61
C ILE A 74 -12.34 3.88 4.88
N GLN A 75 -11.64 3.95 6.02
CA GLN A 75 -12.19 3.49 7.29
C GLN A 75 -13.49 4.23 7.65
N SER A 76 -13.55 5.55 7.45
CA SER A 76 -14.77 6.32 7.69
C SER A 76 -15.91 5.89 6.78
N LEU A 77 -15.65 5.70 5.49
CA LEU A 77 -16.66 5.27 4.50
C LEU A 77 -17.20 3.87 4.85
N VAL A 78 -16.31 2.93 5.14
CA VAL A 78 -16.69 1.56 5.51
C VAL A 78 -17.46 1.56 6.82
N ASN A 79 -17.04 2.31 7.84
CA ASN A 79 -17.75 2.39 9.11
C ASN A 79 -19.15 3.00 8.97
N GLN A 80 -19.33 3.95 8.04
CA GLN A 80 -20.65 4.50 7.73
C GLN A 80 -21.55 3.43 7.12
N GLN A 81 -21.08 2.71 6.10
CA GLN A 81 -21.86 1.64 5.47
C GLN A 81 -22.11 0.45 6.39
N LEU A 82 -21.15 0.08 7.25
CA LEU A 82 -21.34 -0.98 8.24
C LEU A 82 -22.43 -0.66 9.26
N LYS A 83 -22.70 0.62 9.58
CA LYS A 83 -23.82 1.00 10.45
C LYS A 83 -25.14 0.71 9.77
N ASP A 84 -25.26 1.06 8.49
CA ASP A 84 -26.46 0.81 7.69
C ASP A 84 -26.69 -0.70 7.51
N TRP A 85 -25.62 -1.49 7.53
CA TRP A 85 -25.67 -2.95 7.38
C TRP A 85 -25.66 -3.74 8.69
N ALA A 86 -25.53 -3.08 9.84
CA ALA A 86 -25.52 -3.76 11.15
C ALA A 86 -26.82 -4.58 11.37
N ALA A 87 -27.93 -4.11 10.79
CA ALA A 87 -29.23 -4.77 10.79
C ALA A 87 -29.36 -5.93 9.77
N GLY A 88 -28.39 -6.11 8.87
CA GLY A 88 -28.38 -7.16 7.85
C GLY A 88 -28.15 -8.57 8.42
N SER A 89 -28.44 -9.57 7.58
CA SER A 89 -28.26 -10.98 7.95
C SER A 89 -26.78 -11.34 8.11
N LEU A 90 -26.48 -12.48 8.75
CA LEU A 90 -25.11 -12.99 8.82
C LEU A 90 -24.53 -13.26 7.42
N GLN A 91 -25.37 -13.70 6.47
CA GLN A 91 -24.93 -13.96 5.10
C GLN A 91 -24.50 -12.67 4.39
N ASP A 92 -25.25 -11.58 4.58
CA ASP A 92 -24.89 -10.28 4.01
C ASP A 92 -23.54 -9.79 4.57
N LYS A 93 -23.31 -9.99 5.87
CA LYS A 93 -22.06 -9.65 6.55
C LYS A 93 -20.88 -10.50 6.06
N LEU A 94 -21.08 -11.80 5.89
CA LEU A 94 -20.07 -12.72 5.35
C LEU A 94 -19.72 -12.38 3.89
N GLY A 95 -20.68 -11.86 3.12
CA GLY A 95 -20.45 -11.37 1.76
C GLY A 95 -19.39 -10.27 1.65
N LEU A 96 -19.10 -9.56 2.75
CA LEU A 96 -18.10 -8.50 2.82
C LEU A 96 -16.71 -8.98 3.27
N ALA A 97 -16.61 -10.23 3.76
CA ALA A 97 -15.38 -10.79 4.30
C ALA A 97 -14.15 -10.64 3.37
N PRO A 98 -14.26 -10.73 2.03
CA PRO A 98 -13.09 -10.56 1.13
C PRO A 98 -12.34 -9.23 1.32
N LEU A 99 -13.01 -8.15 1.76
CA LEU A 99 -12.32 -6.91 2.09
C LEU A 99 -11.42 -7.04 3.31
N PHE A 100 -11.72 -7.93 4.24
CA PHE A 100 -11.01 -8.05 5.51
C PHE A 100 -9.98 -9.17 5.53
N LEU A 101 -10.09 -10.15 4.61
CA LEU A 101 -9.13 -11.23 4.47
C LEU A 101 -7.76 -10.71 4.00
N PRO A 102 -6.64 -11.19 4.58
CA PRO A 102 -5.31 -10.79 4.12
C PRO A 102 -5.02 -11.38 2.74
N GLY A 103 -4.38 -10.60 1.87
CA GLY A 103 -3.79 -11.12 0.63
C GLY A 103 -4.75 -11.42 -0.52
N VAL A 104 -6.03 -11.03 -0.43
CA VAL A 104 -7.01 -11.24 -1.51
C VAL A 104 -6.53 -10.59 -2.80
N THR A 105 -6.46 -11.35 -3.91
CA THR A 105 -5.98 -10.84 -5.20
C THR A 105 -7.01 -9.94 -5.89
N GLN A 106 -6.60 -9.27 -6.97
CA GLN A 106 -7.52 -8.46 -7.77
C GLN A 106 -8.64 -9.34 -8.37
N GLU A 107 -8.28 -10.52 -8.88
CA GLU A 107 -9.20 -11.48 -9.48
C GLU A 107 -10.17 -12.08 -8.45
N GLU A 108 -9.67 -12.44 -7.27
CA GLU A 108 -10.50 -12.96 -6.18
C GLU A 108 -11.51 -11.92 -5.71
N LEU A 109 -11.09 -10.66 -5.54
CA LEU A 109 -11.99 -9.58 -5.14
C LEU A 109 -13.01 -9.27 -6.24
N ALA A 110 -12.60 -9.22 -7.51
CA ALA A 110 -13.51 -9.01 -8.63
C ALA A 110 -14.57 -10.12 -8.74
N SER A 111 -14.17 -11.37 -8.54
CA SER A 111 -15.08 -12.52 -8.50
C SER A 111 -16.08 -12.40 -7.34
N ALA A 112 -15.62 -12.03 -6.15
CA ALA A 112 -16.49 -11.80 -5.00
C ALA A 112 -17.48 -10.65 -5.23
N MET A 113 -17.04 -9.55 -5.85
CA MET A 113 -17.91 -8.42 -6.22
C MET A 113 -19.01 -8.85 -7.19
N ALA A 114 -18.68 -9.67 -8.20
CA ALA A 114 -19.67 -10.19 -9.14
C ALA A 114 -20.76 -11.05 -8.47
N GLY A 115 -20.42 -11.72 -7.36
CA GLY A 115 -21.35 -12.52 -6.56
C GLY A 115 -22.12 -11.76 -5.48
N ASN A 116 -21.80 -10.49 -5.22
CA ASN A 116 -22.40 -9.71 -4.13
C ASN A 116 -22.49 -8.22 -4.46
N ALA A 117 -23.71 -7.72 -4.72
CA ALA A 117 -23.96 -6.33 -5.12
C ALA A 117 -23.56 -5.30 -4.03
N HIS A 118 -23.72 -5.63 -2.74
CA HIS A 118 -23.33 -4.73 -1.66
C HIS A 118 -21.80 -4.61 -1.55
N LEU A 119 -21.08 -5.72 -1.76
CA LEU A 119 -19.63 -5.71 -1.86
C LEU A 119 -19.17 -4.88 -3.07
N ASP A 120 -19.76 -5.10 -4.25
CA ASP A 120 -19.43 -4.33 -5.46
C ASP A 120 -19.59 -2.82 -5.25
N GLU A 121 -20.75 -2.39 -4.72
CA GLU A 121 -21.02 -0.98 -4.44
C GLU A 121 -20.00 -0.38 -3.47
N LEU A 122 -19.72 -1.04 -2.35
CA LEU A 122 -18.76 -0.55 -1.37
C LEU A 122 -17.34 -0.50 -1.93
N VAL A 123 -16.91 -1.53 -2.66
CA VAL A 123 -15.57 -1.54 -3.26
C VAL A 123 -15.44 -0.38 -4.25
N ARG A 124 -16.45 -0.13 -5.10
CA ARG A 124 -16.41 0.98 -6.06
C ARG A 124 -16.37 2.34 -5.37
N GLN A 125 -17.19 2.55 -4.34
CA GLN A 125 -17.18 3.80 -3.56
C GLN A 125 -15.84 4.03 -2.86
N ALA A 126 -15.29 2.99 -2.22
CA ALA A 126 -14.00 3.06 -1.55
C ALA A 126 -12.84 3.24 -2.54
N ALA A 127 -12.87 2.55 -3.68
CA ALA A 127 -11.88 2.67 -4.75
C ALA A 127 -11.82 4.09 -5.32
N ALA A 128 -12.96 4.75 -5.49
CA ALA A 128 -13.01 6.14 -5.94
C ALA A 128 -12.37 7.15 -4.95
N ALA A 129 -12.20 6.75 -3.69
CA ALA A 129 -11.54 7.55 -2.66
C ALA A 129 -10.03 7.26 -2.53
N VAL A 130 -9.50 6.25 -3.25
CA VAL A 130 -8.08 5.89 -3.20
C VAL A 130 -7.26 6.94 -3.92
N THR A 131 -6.22 7.44 -3.25
CA THR A 131 -5.31 8.47 -3.79
C THR A 131 -3.84 8.08 -3.70
N ILE A 132 -3.50 6.94 -3.07
CA ILE A 132 -2.11 6.49 -2.94
C ILE A 132 -1.37 6.37 -4.28
N TRP A 133 -2.09 6.01 -5.35
CA TRP A 133 -1.52 5.81 -6.69
C TRP A 133 -1.35 7.11 -7.48
N SER A 134 -1.82 8.24 -6.96
CA SER A 134 -1.69 9.57 -7.58
C SER A 134 -0.34 10.24 -7.28
N ALA A 135 0.56 9.54 -6.59
CA ALA A 135 1.91 10.04 -6.32
C ALA A 135 2.66 10.36 -7.62
N ASP A 136 3.08 11.63 -7.75
CA ASP A 136 3.87 12.10 -8.88
C ASP A 136 5.34 11.67 -8.68
N PRO A 137 5.93 10.88 -9.60
CA PRO A 137 7.32 10.45 -9.51
C PRO A 137 8.34 11.60 -9.56
N VAL A 138 7.94 12.81 -9.98
CA VAL A 138 8.84 13.97 -10.10
C VAL A 138 9.02 14.71 -8.78
N THR A 139 8.04 14.66 -7.88
CA THR A 139 8.11 15.41 -6.62
C THR A 139 8.74 14.55 -5.52
N VAL A 140 10.04 14.77 -5.29
CA VAL A 140 10.74 14.10 -4.19
C VAL A 140 10.32 14.72 -2.87
N SER A 141 9.62 13.96 -2.02
CA SER A 141 9.34 14.38 -0.65
C SER A 141 10.55 14.04 0.23
N PRO A 142 11.21 15.01 0.90
CA PRO A 142 12.40 14.73 1.70
C PRO A 142 12.11 13.80 2.90
N ASP A 143 10.86 13.80 3.37
CA ASP A 143 10.39 12.99 4.49
C ASP A 143 9.51 11.81 4.05
N GLY A 144 9.31 11.65 2.74
CA GLY A 144 8.39 10.67 2.18
C GLY A 144 8.98 9.28 2.05
N VAL A 145 8.18 8.23 2.30
CA VAL A 145 8.62 6.84 2.11
C VAL A 145 8.56 6.43 0.63
N LEU A 146 9.58 5.74 0.14
CA LEU A 146 9.58 5.12 -1.18
C LEU A 146 9.25 3.64 -1.06
N PHE A 147 8.59 3.11 -2.06
CA PHE A 147 8.54 1.67 -2.26
C PHE A 147 8.59 1.30 -3.74
N PHE A 148 9.22 0.17 -4.02
CA PHE A 148 9.47 -0.31 -5.37
C PHE A 148 9.49 -1.83 -5.42
N GLU A 149 9.32 -2.39 -6.61
CA GLU A 149 9.50 -3.82 -6.88
C GLU A 149 10.76 -4.07 -7.70
N ILE A 150 11.45 -5.16 -7.40
CA ILE A 150 12.61 -5.63 -8.15
C ILE A 150 12.13 -6.83 -8.96
N THR A 151 12.18 -6.72 -10.28
CA THR A 151 11.87 -7.84 -11.18
C THR A 151 13.03 -8.85 -11.18
N GLU A 152 12.74 -10.12 -11.49
CA GLU A 152 13.74 -11.20 -11.46
C GLU A 152 14.97 -10.93 -12.35
N ASP A 153 14.79 -10.14 -13.41
CA ASP A 153 15.82 -9.77 -14.37
C ASP A 153 16.56 -8.46 -14.03
N ASN A 154 16.15 -7.74 -12.98
CA ASN A 154 16.75 -6.46 -12.60
C ASN A 154 17.71 -6.61 -11.41
N ALA A 155 19.01 -6.59 -11.69
CA ALA A 155 20.04 -6.58 -10.65
C ALA A 155 20.17 -5.20 -9.98
N TYR A 156 20.57 -5.19 -8.71
CA TYR A 156 20.91 -3.98 -7.97
C TYR A 156 22.23 -4.14 -7.18
N THR A 157 22.86 -3.02 -6.85
CA THR A 157 24.01 -2.95 -5.95
C THR A 157 23.74 -2.01 -4.78
N LEU A 158 24.41 -2.26 -3.65
CA LEU A 158 24.36 -1.42 -2.45
C LEU A 158 25.67 -0.68 -2.28
N HIS A 159 25.59 0.65 -2.13
CA HIS A 159 26.74 1.51 -1.89
C HIS A 159 26.58 2.24 -0.56
N PRO A 160 27.45 2.03 0.44
CA PRO A 160 27.39 2.75 1.71
C PRO A 160 27.46 4.26 1.52
N VAL A 161 26.64 5.01 2.27
CA VAL A 161 26.52 6.49 2.22
C VAL A 161 26.38 7.11 3.61
#